data_AF-A0A1V5V5J6-F1
#
_entry.id   AF-A0A1V5V5J6-F1
#
_cell.length_a   1.000
_cell.length_b   1.000
_cell.length_c   1.000
_cell.angle_alpha   90.00
_cell.angle_beta   90.00
_cell.angle_gamma   90.00
#
_symmetry.space_group_name_H-M   'P 1'
#
loop_
_entity.id
_entity.type
_entity.pdbx_description
1 polymer ?
#
loop_
_entity_poly.entity_id
_entity_poly.type
_entity_poly.pdbx_seq_one_letter_code
_entity_poly.pdbx_strand_id
1 'polypeptide(L)'
;MFGNTFGRLFRITCCGESYSGGFRKDKGLPEQLYGGLMTIVDGVPPGIKITAELIQAELDKRKPGQTPLDSPRKEKDRVYIFSGVMENDLTTGAPVGMIIPNNDIQDIHIDQYRSYKDEIRPGHAEYGFFKKYGEYGDWVGAGRASGRETASRVAGGAVAKAILDSMGIDVIAYSIASHGIRAGREFTYEEAKKNYRKNEINCPDLALAEKMKADVLKIKEDGETVGGIIECIAHGVPAGLGEPVFDKINAMLAHGICSIGAIKGIEFGAGFKVADMVGSQSNDPAYVDPGTGHVRFKTNHAGGILGGITTWEEIRFRCAVKPTPTVSVPQETVNVKEMKNVVLSPITRRDPSLLPRIYPVIEAMTRCVLLDAIYMAEAYWKVSKIDEKWLKI
;
A
#
# COMPACT_ATOMS: atom_id res chain seq x y z
N MET A 1 -5.85 -12.48 16.52
CA MET A 1 -6.03 -11.13 15.91
C MET A 1 -7.31 -11.14 15.10
N PHE A 2 -8.08 -10.05 15.16
CA PHE A 2 -9.19 -9.79 14.23
C PHE A 2 -8.75 -8.70 13.25
N GLY A 3 -9.14 -8.80 11.96
CA GLY A 3 -8.80 -7.79 10.93
C GLY A 3 -7.55 -8.10 10.09
N ASN A 4 -7.24 -9.38 9.83
CA ASN A 4 -6.18 -9.79 8.90
C ASN A 4 -6.71 -10.12 7.48
N THR A 5 -8.00 -9.87 7.24
CA THR A 5 -8.65 -10.05 5.93
C THR A 5 -9.27 -8.71 5.51
N PHE A 6 -9.09 -8.34 4.25
CA PHE A 6 -9.63 -7.12 3.65
C PHE A 6 -10.46 -7.47 2.41
N GLY A 7 -11.56 -6.75 2.17
CA GLY A 7 -12.49 -6.98 1.06
C GLY A 7 -13.69 -7.86 1.40
N ARG A 8 -14.66 -7.96 0.49
CA ARG A 8 -15.90 -8.74 0.65
C ARG A 8 -15.98 -9.95 -0.26
N LEU A 9 -15.89 -9.73 -1.57
CA LEU A 9 -15.93 -10.74 -2.62
C LEU A 9 -14.52 -11.04 -3.12
N PHE A 10 -13.76 -9.99 -3.48
CA PHE A 10 -12.33 -10.09 -3.68
C PHE A 10 -11.64 -9.84 -2.34
N ARG A 11 -11.11 -10.89 -1.73
CA ARG A 11 -10.55 -10.79 -0.38
C ARG A 11 -9.07 -11.12 -0.36
N ILE A 12 -8.31 -10.35 0.39
CA ILE A 12 -6.92 -10.68 0.71
C ILE A 12 -6.81 -10.99 2.19
N THR A 13 -6.25 -12.15 2.53
CA THR A 13 -5.94 -12.56 3.90
C THR A 13 -4.43 -12.66 4.06
N CYS A 14 -3.86 -11.84 4.96
CA CYS A 14 -2.43 -11.81 5.22
C CYS A 14 -2.09 -12.61 6.49
N CYS A 15 -0.99 -13.37 6.46
CA CYS A 15 -0.49 -14.16 7.59
C CYS A 15 1.04 -14.02 7.73
N GLY A 16 1.54 -14.06 8.98
CA GLY A 16 2.96 -13.99 9.31
C GLY A 16 3.45 -12.61 9.82
N GLU A 17 4.50 -12.66 10.61
CA GLU A 17 5.24 -11.53 11.19
C GLU A 17 6.59 -11.35 10.48
N SER A 18 7.27 -10.23 10.78
CA SER A 18 8.57 -9.90 10.19
C SER A 18 9.63 -10.99 10.39
N TYR A 19 9.70 -11.57 11.59
CA TYR A 19 10.63 -12.65 11.96
C TYR A 19 9.89 -13.95 12.31
N SER A 20 8.66 -14.12 11.82
CA SER A 20 7.86 -15.33 12.02
C SER A 20 8.66 -16.59 11.66
N GLY A 21 8.47 -17.66 12.41
CA GLY A 21 9.22 -18.90 12.19
C GLY A 21 9.52 -19.70 13.46
N GLY A 22 8.58 -20.53 13.89
CA GLY A 22 8.80 -21.49 14.98
C GLY A 22 9.73 -22.66 14.62
N PHE A 23 10.08 -22.78 13.33
CA PHE A 23 10.74 -23.95 12.74
C PHE A 23 12.25 -23.97 12.84
N ARG A 24 12.90 -22.91 13.32
CA ARG A 24 14.36 -22.93 13.57
C ARG A 24 14.82 -23.93 14.63
N LYS A 25 13.87 -24.58 15.31
CA LYS A 25 14.15 -25.68 16.23
C LYS A 25 14.40 -27.01 15.51
N ASP A 26 13.96 -27.15 14.26
CA ASP A 26 14.12 -28.36 13.46
C ASP A 26 14.95 -28.07 12.19
N LYS A 27 16.18 -28.60 12.17
CA LYS A 27 17.13 -28.42 11.07
C LYS A 27 16.79 -29.27 9.82
N GLY A 28 15.75 -30.10 9.88
CA GLY A 28 15.31 -30.93 8.76
C GLY A 28 14.46 -30.22 7.71
N LEU A 29 13.95 -29.02 8.00
CA LEU A 29 13.12 -28.25 7.07
C LEU A 29 13.98 -27.48 6.06
N PRO A 30 13.50 -27.30 4.80
CA PRO A 30 14.14 -26.37 3.87
C PRO A 30 14.22 -24.95 4.46
N GLU A 31 15.35 -24.28 4.30
CA GLU A 31 15.60 -22.95 4.88
C GLU A 31 14.53 -21.91 4.48
N GLN A 32 13.97 -22.03 3.27
CA GLN A 32 12.90 -21.17 2.77
C GLN A 32 11.59 -21.30 3.56
N LEU A 33 11.42 -22.37 4.34
CA LEU A 33 10.24 -22.61 5.16
C LEU A 33 10.48 -22.31 6.64
N TYR A 34 11.67 -21.77 7.00
CA TYR A 34 11.96 -21.40 8.38
C TYR A 34 11.06 -20.27 8.89
N GLY A 35 10.55 -19.43 8.00
CA GLY A 35 9.79 -18.25 8.34
C GLY A 35 9.37 -17.45 7.12
N GLY A 36 8.32 -16.65 7.23
CA GLY A 36 7.84 -15.84 6.12
C GLY A 36 6.38 -15.45 6.22
N LEU A 37 5.90 -14.86 5.13
CA LEU A 37 4.52 -14.44 5.01
C LEU A 37 3.73 -15.42 4.16
N MET A 38 2.43 -15.48 4.41
CA MET A 38 1.49 -16.18 3.55
C MET A 38 0.34 -15.23 3.20
N THR A 39 -0.15 -15.36 1.98
CA THR A 39 -1.28 -14.58 1.48
C THR A 39 -2.28 -15.53 0.83
N ILE A 40 -3.55 -15.39 1.17
CA ILE A 40 -4.65 -16.06 0.49
C ILE A 40 -5.48 -14.99 -0.20
N VAL A 41 -5.79 -15.20 -1.48
CA VAL A 41 -6.63 -14.30 -2.28
C VAL A 41 -7.88 -15.06 -2.71
N ASP A 42 -9.03 -14.67 -2.18
CA ASP A 42 -10.34 -15.20 -2.59
C ASP A 42 -10.97 -14.33 -3.68
N GLY A 43 -11.94 -14.90 -4.42
CA GLY A 43 -12.66 -14.18 -5.48
C GLY A 43 -11.86 -14.01 -6.77
N VAL A 44 -10.81 -14.81 -6.97
CA VAL A 44 -10.04 -14.82 -8.21
C VAL A 44 -10.85 -15.59 -9.27
N PRO A 45 -11.23 -14.99 -10.41
CA PRO A 45 -11.97 -15.70 -11.45
C PRO A 45 -11.13 -16.84 -12.04
N PRO A 46 -11.74 -17.93 -12.53
CA PRO A 46 -11.01 -18.94 -13.29
C PRO A 46 -10.53 -18.40 -14.64
N GLY A 47 -9.45 -18.98 -15.17
CA GLY A 47 -8.95 -18.69 -16.52
C GLY A 47 -8.09 -17.43 -16.64
N ILE A 48 -7.71 -16.80 -15.53
CA ILE A 48 -6.79 -15.65 -15.51
C ILE A 48 -5.36 -16.18 -15.46
N LYS A 49 -4.48 -15.64 -16.33
CA LYS A 49 -3.07 -16.01 -16.32
C LYS A 49 -2.33 -15.31 -15.18
N ILE A 50 -1.87 -16.09 -14.20
CA ILE A 50 -1.14 -15.60 -13.02
C ILE A 50 0.14 -16.41 -12.85
N THR A 51 1.29 -15.74 -12.92
CA THR A 51 2.60 -16.36 -12.69
C THR A 51 3.30 -15.74 -11.49
N ALA A 52 4.29 -16.47 -10.94
CA ALA A 52 5.11 -15.94 -9.86
C ALA A 52 5.89 -14.70 -10.30
N GLU A 53 6.31 -14.61 -11.57
CA GLU A 53 7.06 -13.48 -12.15
C GLU A 53 6.21 -12.21 -12.19
N LEU A 54 4.92 -12.32 -12.54
CA LEU A 54 3.99 -11.18 -12.52
C LEU A 54 3.89 -10.60 -11.11
N ILE A 55 3.71 -11.46 -10.12
CA ILE A 55 3.58 -11.06 -8.72
C ILE A 55 4.93 -10.53 -8.19
N GLN A 56 6.03 -11.18 -8.58
CA GLN A 56 7.38 -10.77 -8.22
C GLN A 56 7.70 -9.37 -8.74
N ALA A 57 7.26 -9.00 -9.95
CA ALA A 57 7.49 -7.67 -10.51
C ALA A 57 6.86 -6.56 -9.65
N GLU A 58 5.68 -6.79 -9.07
CA GLU A 58 5.06 -5.86 -8.13
C GLU A 58 5.77 -5.86 -6.77
N LEU A 59 6.15 -7.02 -6.24
CA LEU A 59 6.93 -7.12 -4.99
C LEU A 59 8.28 -6.41 -5.09
N ASP A 60 8.93 -6.52 -6.24
CA ASP A 60 10.22 -5.89 -6.53
C ASP A 60 10.10 -4.35 -6.58
N LYS A 61 8.91 -3.75 -6.71
CA LYS A 61 8.74 -2.29 -6.58
C LYS A 61 8.94 -1.79 -5.15
N ARG A 62 8.69 -2.63 -4.14
CA ARG A 62 8.69 -2.32 -2.69
C ARG A 62 9.97 -2.76 -1.96
N LYS A 63 10.74 -3.62 -2.61
CA LYS A 63 11.82 -4.37 -1.99
C LYS A 63 12.95 -3.43 -1.52
N PRO A 64 13.43 -3.56 -0.27
CA PRO A 64 14.53 -2.74 0.22
C PRO A 64 15.87 -3.11 -0.44
N GLY A 65 16.87 -2.23 -0.29
CA GLY A 65 18.24 -2.46 -0.72
C GLY A 65 18.46 -2.33 -2.23
N GLN A 66 17.59 -1.62 -2.95
CA GLN A 66 17.71 -1.41 -4.39
C GLN A 66 18.48 -0.13 -4.72
N THR A 67 18.35 0.88 -3.86
CA THR A 67 18.84 2.24 -4.07
C THR A 67 19.52 2.77 -2.81
N PRO A 68 20.30 3.86 -2.90
CA PRO A 68 20.85 4.56 -1.73
C PRO A 68 19.78 5.09 -0.76
N LEU A 69 18.52 5.21 -1.20
CA LEU A 69 17.38 5.66 -0.41
C LEU A 69 16.73 4.54 0.41
N ASP A 70 17.18 3.29 0.27
CA ASP A 70 16.59 2.16 0.98
C ASP A 70 17.39 1.75 2.22
N SER A 71 16.74 0.98 3.09
CA SER A 71 17.39 0.21 4.14
C SER A 71 18.38 -0.81 3.54
N PRO A 72 19.53 -1.06 4.20
CA PRO A 72 20.53 -2.04 3.72
C PRO A 72 20.09 -3.51 3.87
N ARG A 73 18.81 -3.78 4.15
CA ARG A 73 18.27 -5.14 4.22
C ARG A 73 18.31 -5.81 2.85
N LYS A 74 18.66 -7.10 2.81
CA LYS A 74 18.78 -7.90 1.58
C LYS A 74 17.66 -8.94 1.49
N GLU A 75 16.43 -8.47 1.63
CA GLU A 75 15.24 -9.31 1.57
C GLU A 75 14.98 -9.74 0.12
N LYS A 76 15.03 -11.03 -0.20
CA LYS A 76 14.86 -11.50 -1.60
C LYS A 76 13.42 -11.33 -2.10
N ASP A 77 12.45 -11.42 -1.21
CA ASP A 77 10.99 -11.32 -1.45
C ASP A 77 10.51 -12.23 -2.56
N ARG A 78 11.02 -13.47 -2.57
CA ARG A 78 10.56 -14.46 -3.53
C ARG A 78 9.18 -14.95 -3.16
N VAL A 79 8.27 -14.85 -4.12
CA VAL A 79 6.92 -15.38 -4.01
C VAL A 79 6.83 -16.74 -4.69
N TYR A 80 6.13 -17.65 -4.03
CA TYR A 80 5.78 -18.95 -4.56
C TYR A 80 4.26 -19.07 -4.53
N ILE A 81 3.66 -19.42 -5.66
CA ILE A 81 2.23 -19.75 -5.72
C ILE A 81 2.09 -21.18 -5.22
N PHE A 82 1.33 -21.36 -4.15
CA PHE A 82 1.12 -22.64 -3.49
C PHE A 82 -0.15 -23.34 -3.96
N SER A 83 -1.21 -22.58 -4.28
CA SER A 83 -2.51 -23.13 -4.71
C SER A 83 -3.30 -22.11 -5.52
N GLY A 84 -4.38 -22.56 -6.17
CA GLY A 84 -5.34 -21.75 -6.92
C GLY A 84 -5.00 -21.54 -8.40
N VAL A 85 -3.80 -21.93 -8.83
CA VAL A 85 -3.30 -21.86 -10.21
C VAL A 85 -2.90 -23.28 -10.67
N MET A 86 -3.31 -23.68 -11.87
CA MET A 86 -3.09 -25.00 -12.46
C MET A 86 -2.17 -24.91 -13.68
N GLU A 87 -2.13 -25.99 -14.49
CA GLU A 87 -1.41 -26.05 -15.76
C GLU A 87 -1.64 -24.81 -16.64
N ASN A 88 -0.61 -24.38 -17.37
CA ASN A 88 -0.59 -23.16 -18.20
C ASN A 88 -0.72 -21.84 -17.42
N ASP A 89 -0.45 -21.85 -16.11
CA ASP A 89 -0.52 -20.68 -15.22
C ASP A 89 -1.93 -20.08 -15.11
N LEU A 90 -2.97 -20.88 -15.28
CA LEU A 90 -4.36 -20.42 -15.24
C LEU A 90 -4.97 -20.62 -13.85
N THR A 91 -5.62 -19.57 -13.35
CA THR A 91 -6.40 -19.63 -12.12
C THR A 91 -7.60 -20.58 -12.27
N THR A 92 -8.00 -21.19 -11.18
CA THR A 92 -9.06 -22.23 -11.17
C THR A 92 -10.41 -21.75 -10.67
N GLY A 93 -10.49 -20.52 -10.14
CA GLY A 93 -11.65 -20.05 -9.36
C GLY A 93 -11.53 -20.37 -7.87
N ALA A 94 -10.64 -21.28 -7.47
CA ALA A 94 -10.29 -21.52 -6.07
C ALA A 94 -9.38 -20.38 -5.53
N PRO A 95 -9.27 -20.22 -4.21
CA PRO A 95 -8.40 -19.21 -3.63
C PRO A 95 -6.93 -19.38 -4.04
N VAL A 96 -6.29 -18.27 -4.42
CA VAL A 96 -4.86 -18.25 -4.77
C VAL A 96 -4.05 -18.10 -3.48
N GLY A 97 -3.31 -19.14 -3.13
CA GLY A 97 -2.43 -19.18 -1.96
C GLY A 97 -0.99 -18.86 -2.37
N MET A 98 -0.32 -17.98 -1.63
CA MET A 98 1.07 -17.57 -1.89
C MET A 98 1.91 -17.62 -0.62
N ILE A 99 3.17 -18.00 -0.77
CA ILE A 99 4.17 -18.03 0.30
C ILE A 99 5.32 -17.09 -0.08
N ILE A 100 5.74 -16.26 0.86
CA ILE A 100 6.86 -15.32 0.71
C ILE A 100 7.85 -15.57 1.86
N PRO A 101 8.83 -16.47 1.66
CA PRO A 101 9.88 -16.75 2.64
C PRO A 101 10.62 -15.49 3.09
N ASN A 102 11.05 -15.48 4.34
CA ASN A 102 11.99 -14.48 4.84
C ASN A 102 13.36 -15.11 5.13
N ASN A 103 14.36 -14.69 4.36
CA ASN A 103 15.74 -15.17 4.49
C ASN A 103 16.61 -14.23 5.35
N ASP A 104 16.11 -13.07 5.78
CA ASP A 104 16.85 -12.07 6.57
C ASP A 104 16.43 -12.15 8.06
N ILE A 105 16.44 -13.37 8.61
CA ILE A 105 15.91 -13.63 9.94
C ILE A 105 16.95 -14.11 10.96
N GLN A 106 18.24 -14.14 10.62
CA GLN A 106 19.35 -14.70 11.43
C GLN A 106 19.35 -14.27 12.91
N ASP A 107 19.91 -15.12 13.78
CA ASP A 107 19.90 -14.90 15.25
C ASP A 107 20.55 -13.57 15.65
N ILE A 108 21.61 -13.16 14.97
CA ILE A 108 22.25 -11.84 15.17
C ILE A 108 21.26 -10.67 15.04
N HIS A 109 20.29 -10.76 14.12
CA HIS A 109 19.28 -9.71 13.95
C HIS A 109 18.23 -9.75 15.05
N ILE A 110 17.86 -10.95 15.53
CA ILE A 110 16.92 -11.11 16.64
C ILE A 110 17.54 -10.53 17.93
N ASP A 111 18.81 -10.82 18.17
CA ASP A 111 19.51 -10.37 19.38
C ASP A 111 19.71 -8.86 19.42
N GLN A 112 19.84 -8.19 18.26
CA GLN A 112 19.81 -6.73 18.19
C GLN A 112 18.50 -6.15 18.74
N TYR A 113 17.34 -6.78 18.47
CA TYR A 113 16.06 -6.33 19.03
C TYR A 113 15.91 -6.70 20.51
N ARG A 114 16.58 -7.76 20.96
CA ARG A 114 16.43 -8.31 22.32
C ARG A 114 16.92 -7.34 23.38
N SER A 115 17.97 -6.56 23.09
CA SER A 115 18.58 -5.65 24.05
C SER A 115 17.66 -4.52 24.50
N TYR A 116 16.70 -4.10 23.67
CA TYR A 116 15.73 -3.04 23.97
C TYR A 116 14.28 -3.52 23.84
N LYS A 117 14.01 -4.83 23.91
CA LYS A 117 12.66 -5.40 23.69
C LYS A 117 11.58 -4.84 24.63
N ASP A 118 11.99 -4.35 25.81
CA ASP A 118 11.11 -3.81 26.85
C ASP A 118 11.03 -2.28 26.78
N GLU A 119 11.69 -1.64 25.82
CA GLU A 119 11.66 -0.20 25.60
C GLU A 119 10.65 0.15 24.49
N ILE A 120 9.81 1.15 24.72
CA ILE A 120 8.89 1.62 23.68
C ILE A 120 9.69 2.39 22.62
N ARG A 121 9.61 2.01 21.35
CA ARG A 121 10.27 2.78 20.31
C ARG A 121 9.38 3.96 19.92
N PRO A 122 9.82 5.22 20.04
CA PRO A 122 8.98 6.36 19.69
C PRO A 122 8.44 6.25 18.26
N GLY A 123 7.13 6.47 18.11
CA GLY A 123 6.43 6.39 16.83
C GLY A 123 6.22 4.98 16.27
N HIS A 124 6.64 3.91 16.95
CA HIS A 124 6.30 2.53 16.59
C HIS A 124 5.05 2.03 17.34
N ALA A 125 4.72 0.76 17.14
CA ALA A 125 3.50 0.13 17.62
C ALA A 125 3.64 -0.54 19.00
N GLU A 126 4.83 -0.59 19.61
CA GLU A 126 5.09 -1.43 20.80
C GLU A 126 4.11 -1.16 21.92
N TYR A 127 3.87 0.11 22.28
CA TYR A 127 2.99 0.43 23.39
C TYR A 127 1.55 -0.04 23.13
N GLY A 128 1.04 0.22 21.93
CA GLY A 128 -0.29 -0.23 21.52
C GLY A 128 -0.40 -1.75 21.49
N PHE A 129 0.63 -2.44 21.00
CA PHE A 129 0.68 -3.91 20.96
C PHE A 129 0.82 -4.51 22.36
N PHE A 130 1.63 -3.93 23.22
CA PHE A 130 1.76 -4.32 24.62
C PHE A 130 0.43 -4.16 25.36
N LYS A 131 -0.28 -3.04 25.17
CA LYS A 131 -1.61 -2.87 25.77
C LYS A 131 -2.64 -3.86 25.24
N LYS A 132 -2.54 -4.26 23.97
CA LYS A 132 -3.49 -5.16 23.32
C LYS A 132 -3.21 -6.65 23.59
N TYR A 133 -1.95 -7.03 23.66
CA TYR A 133 -1.50 -8.43 23.67
C TYR A 133 -0.60 -8.78 24.87
N GLY A 134 -0.32 -7.81 25.75
CA GLY A 134 0.58 -7.99 26.90
C GLY A 134 2.01 -8.28 26.46
N GLU A 135 2.73 -8.99 27.33
CA GLU A 135 4.10 -9.46 27.08
C GLU A 135 4.24 -10.47 25.92
N TYR A 136 3.11 -10.99 25.42
CA TYR A 136 3.07 -11.95 24.32
C TYR A 136 3.05 -11.29 22.93
N GLY A 137 3.04 -9.95 22.86
CA GLY A 137 3.22 -9.23 21.61
C GLY A 137 4.61 -9.52 21.01
N ASP A 138 4.66 -9.81 19.71
CA ASP A 138 5.94 -10.02 19.01
C ASP A 138 6.73 -8.70 18.94
N TRP A 139 7.84 -8.65 19.68
CA TRP A 139 8.75 -7.51 19.79
C TRP A 139 9.82 -7.52 18.69
N VAL A 140 10.03 -8.63 17.98
CA VAL A 140 11.14 -8.76 17.03
C VAL A 140 10.80 -8.03 15.74
N GLY A 141 11.56 -7.00 15.38
CA GLY A 141 11.37 -6.30 14.10
C GLY A 141 10.00 -5.62 13.94
N ALA A 142 9.38 -5.19 15.04
CA ALA A 142 7.98 -4.72 15.12
C ALA A 142 6.91 -5.81 14.90
N GLY A 143 7.30 -7.08 14.86
CA GLY A 143 6.42 -8.23 14.68
C GLY A 143 5.44 -8.06 13.52
N ARG A 144 4.14 -8.14 13.83
CA ARG A 144 3.06 -7.98 12.85
C ARG A 144 2.84 -6.54 12.36
N ALA A 145 3.29 -5.53 13.12
CA ALA A 145 3.20 -4.12 12.72
C ALA A 145 4.30 -3.70 11.74
N SER A 146 5.25 -4.58 11.47
CA SER A 146 6.34 -4.34 10.53
C SER A 146 5.82 -4.08 9.11
N GLY A 147 6.47 -3.16 8.40
CA GLY A 147 6.22 -2.91 6.98
C GLY A 147 6.39 -4.16 6.11
N ARG A 148 7.04 -5.21 6.62
CA ARG A 148 7.16 -6.52 5.98
C ARG A 148 5.80 -7.09 5.57
N GLU A 149 4.77 -6.96 6.42
CA GLU A 149 3.40 -7.46 6.14
C GLU A 149 2.84 -6.94 4.81
N THR A 150 3.24 -5.73 4.39
CA THR A 150 2.77 -5.13 3.15
C THR A 150 3.21 -5.90 1.90
N ALA A 151 4.20 -6.81 1.98
CA ALA A 151 4.49 -7.77 0.92
C ALA A 151 3.26 -8.61 0.58
N SER A 152 2.50 -9.06 1.59
CA SER A 152 1.28 -9.83 1.38
C SER A 152 0.22 -9.02 0.65
N ARG A 153 0.08 -7.73 1.01
CA ARG A 153 -0.84 -6.81 0.34
C ARG A 153 -0.46 -6.59 -1.12
N VAL A 154 0.82 -6.36 -1.40
CA VAL A 154 1.33 -6.18 -2.78
C VAL A 154 1.12 -7.46 -3.59
N ALA A 155 1.34 -8.64 -3.01
CA ALA A 155 1.08 -9.90 -3.68
C ALA A 155 -0.40 -10.07 -4.05
N GLY A 156 -1.32 -9.78 -3.12
CA GLY A 156 -2.75 -9.79 -3.40
C GLY A 156 -3.19 -8.74 -4.42
N GLY A 157 -2.63 -7.53 -4.34
CA GLY A 157 -2.88 -6.46 -5.30
C GLY A 157 -2.31 -6.72 -6.69
N ALA A 158 -1.28 -7.57 -6.82
CA ALA A 158 -0.77 -8.02 -8.12
C ALA A 158 -1.76 -8.98 -8.81
N VAL A 159 -2.44 -9.84 -8.03
CA VAL A 159 -3.55 -10.66 -8.55
C VAL A 159 -4.70 -9.77 -9.00
N ALA A 160 -5.07 -8.76 -8.21
CA ALA A 160 -6.08 -7.77 -8.61
C ALA A 160 -5.68 -7.02 -9.88
N LYS A 161 -4.39 -6.63 -9.99
CA LYS A 161 -3.82 -5.96 -11.17
C LYS A 161 -4.04 -6.78 -12.44
N ALA A 162 -3.71 -8.07 -12.42
CA ALA A 162 -3.83 -8.92 -13.60
C ALA A 162 -5.27 -8.98 -14.15
N ILE A 163 -6.27 -8.88 -13.27
CA ILE A 163 -7.69 -8.83 -13.65
C ILE A 163 -8.05 -7.44 -14.17
N LEU A 164 -7.71 -6.39 -13.42
CA LEU A 164 -8.01 -5.00 -13.78
C LEU A 164 -7.35 -4.53 -15.08
N ASP A 165 -6.12 -4.99 -15.37
CA ASP A 165 -5.41 -4.71 -16.62
C ASP A 165 -6.23 -5.19 -17.84
N SER A 166 -6.89 -6.35 -17.73
CA SER A 166 -7.75 -6.89 -18.80
C SER A 166 -9.02 -6.05 -19.03
N MET A 167 -9.38 -5.22 -18.05
CA MET A 167 -10.49 -4.28 -18.10
C MET A 167 -10.06 -2.87 -18.52
N GLY A 168 -8.77 -2.65 -18.81
CA GLY A 168 -8.22 -1.33 -19.13
C GLY A 168 -8.09 -0.39 -17.93
N ILE A 169 -8.16 -0.90 -16.70
CA ILE A 169 -8.02 -0.11 -15.47
C ILE A 169 -6.57 -0.14 -15.01
N ASP A 170 -5.94 1.03 -14.94
CA ASP A 170 -4.56 1.18 -14.48
C ASP A 170 -4.51 2.00 -13.19
N VAL A 171 -3.59 1.66 -12.30
CA VAL A 171 -3.39 2.34 -11.02
C VAL A 171 -1.92 2.62 -10.83
N ILE A 172 -1.58 3.90 -10.75
CA ILE A 172 -0.22 4.38 -10.51
C ILE A 172 -0.18 5.29 -9.28
N ALA A 173 0.85 5.15 -8.46
CA ALA A 173 1.12 6.07 -7.37
C ALA A 173 2.56 6.59 -7.43
N TYR A 174 2.77 7.83 -6.99
CA TYR A 174 4.05 8.53 -7.12
C TYR A 174 4.21 9.62 -6.04
N SER A 175 5.45 9.95 -5.71
CA SER A 175 5.75 10.99 -4.71
C SER A 175 5.54 12.39 -5.29
N ILE A 176 4.88 13.27 -4.53
CA ILE A 176 4.72 14.69 -4.88
C ILE A 176 5.32 15.65 -3.84
N ALA A 177 5.69 15.15 -2.66
CA ALA A 177 6.41 15.92 -1.66
C ALA A 177 7.30 15.03 -0.77
N SER A 178 8.43 15.57 -0.34
CA SER A 178 9.33 14.99 0.67
C SER A 178 9.94 16.13 1.48
N HIS A 179 9.78 16.10 2.81
CA HIS A 179 10.38 17.08 3.73
C HIS A 179 10.29 18.55 3.28
N GLY A 180 9.06 19.03 3.05
CA GLY A 180 8.81 20.42 2.64
C GLY A 180 9.11 20.75 1.17
N ILE A 181 9.90 19.92 0.47
CA ILE A 181 10.08 20.02 -0.98
C ILE A 181 8.84 19.41 -1.66
N ARG A 182 8.14 20.19 -2.48
CA ARG A 182 6.81 19.86 -3.02
C ARG A 182 6.68 20.26 -4.49
N ALA A 183 5.91 19.47 -5.25
CA ALA A 183 5.48 19.84 -6.59
C ALA A 183 4.57 21.08 -6.57
N GLY A 184 4.91 22.10 -7.35
CA GLY A 184 4.12 23.33 -7.46
C GLY A 184 2.88 23.23 -8.35
N ARG A 185 2.60 22.05 -8.92
CA ARG A 185 1.50 21.77 -9.83
C ARG A 185 1.03 20.32 -9.70
N GLU A 186 -0.13 20.04 -10.28
CA GLU A 186 -0.63 18.69 -10.46
C GLU A 186 -0.02 18.05 -11.72
N PHE A 187 0.01 16.72 -11.76
CA PHE A 187 0.47 15.94 -12.92
C PHE A 187 -0.70 15.26 -13.61
N THR A 188 -0.69 15.26 -14.95
CA THR A 188 -1.62 14.41 -15.70
C THR A 188 -1.22 12.94 -15.55
N TYR A 189 -2.16 12.02 -15.77
CA TYR A 189 -1.86 10.58 -15.77
C TYR A 189 -0.75 10.23 -16.77
N GLU A 190 -0.80 10.77 -17.99
CA GLU A 190 0.21 10.52 -19.02
C GLU A 190 1.61 11.02 -18.63
N GLU A 191 1.71 12.20 -18.00
CA GLU A 191 2.98 12.71 -17.49
C GLU A 191 3.55 11.81 -16.40
N ALA A 192 2.71 11.43 -15.43
CA ALA A 192 3.09 10.55 -14.33
C ALA A 192 3.53 9.18 -14.86
N LYS A 193 2.77 8.59 -15.77
CA LYS A 193 3.07 7.29 -16.39
C LYS A 193 4.36 7.33 -17.19
N LYS A 194 4.59 8.39 -17.97
CA LYS A 194 5.82 8.56 -18.75
C LYS A 194 7.08 8.58 -17.87
N ASN A 195 6.99 9.09 -16.65
CA ASN A 195 8.12 9.22 -15.73
C ASN A 195 8.09 8.24 -14.54
N TYR A 196 7.14 7.31 -14.54
CA TYR A 196 6.95 6.33 -13.48
C TYR A 196 8.23 5.51 -13.26
N ARG A 197 8.71 5.51 -12.00
CA ARG A 197 9.92 4.81 -11.54
C ARG A 197 11.20 5.11 -12.32
N LYS A 198 11.29 6.25 -13.03
CA LYS A 198 12.55 6.70 -13.67
C LYS A 198 13.58 7.27 -12.69
N ASN A 199 13.19 7.47 -11.43
CA ASN A 199 14.04 7.92 -10.33
C ASN A 199 13.66 7.18 -9.04
N GLU A 200 14.56 7.22 -8.06
CA GLU A 200 14.50 6.39 -6.84
C GLU A 200 13.38 6.80 -5.88
N ILE A 201 12.95 8.07 -5.90
CA ILE A 201 11.82 8.55 -5.08
C ILE A 201 10.48 8.43 -5.81
N ASN A 202 10.48 7.96 -7.06
CA ASN A 202 9.31 7.82 -7.93
C ASN A 202 8.48 9.13 -8.01
N CYS A 203 9.13 10.26 -8.29
CA CYS A 203 8.45 11.54 -8.54
C CYS A 203 8.37 11.84 -10.06
N PRO A 204 7.22 12.28 -10.61
CA PRO A 204 7.11 12.56 -12.05
C PRO A 204 7.92 13.78 -12.52
N ASP A 205 8.19 14.74 -11.64
CA ASP A 205 9.08 15.86 -11.91
C ASP A 205 10.52 15.45 -11.62
N LEU A 206 11.29 15.20 -12.69
CA LEU A 206 12.66 14.71 -12.61
C LEU A 206 13.61 15.71 -11.92
N ALA A 207 13.41 17.01 -12.11
CA ALA A 207 14.25 18.02 -11.49
C ALA A 207 13.96 18.14 -9.99
N LEU A 208 12.69 18.02 -9.60
CA LEU A 208 12.28 17.98 -8.22
C LEU A 208 12.72 16.68 -7.53
N ALA A 209 12.67 15.55 -8.24
CA ALA A 209 13.14 14.25 -7.74
C ALA A 209 14.60 14.30 -7.27
N GLU A 210 15.48 14.93 -8.05
CA GLU A 210 16.90 15.09 -7.66
C GLU A 210 17.06 15.96 -6.41
N LYS A 211 16.27 17.03 -6.28
CA LYS A 211 16.27 17.86 -5.06
C LYS A 211 15.81 17.07 -3.84
N MET A 212 14.70 16.32 -3.96
CA MET A 212 14.20 15.49 -2.88
C MET A 212 15.21 14.41 -2.49
N LYS A 213 15.84 13.75 -3.48
CA LYS A 213 16.87 12.73 -3.24
C LYS A 213 18.07 13.30 -2.49
N ALA A 214 18.59 14.45 -2.92
CA ALA A 214 19.72 15.11 -2.26
C ALA A 214 19.39 15.47 -0.80
N ASP A 215 18.18 15.99 -0.56
CA ASP A 215 17.70 16.31 0.80
C ASP A 215 17.58 15.06 1.69
N VAL A 216 16.97 13.98 1.18
CA VAL A 216 16.85 12.71 1.92
C VAL A 216 18.23 12.13 2.27
N LEU A 217 19.19 12.20 1.35
CA LEU A 217 20.55 11.70 1.60
C LEU A 217 21.27 12.52 2.68
N LYS A 218 21.13 13.85 2.66
CA LYS A 218 21.69 14.72 3.70
C LYS A 218 21.09 14.39 5.08
N ILE A 219 19.77 14.25 5.16
CA ILE A 219 19.08 13.96 6.43
C ILE A 219 19.45 12.56 6.96
N LYS A 220 19.69 11.61 6.06
CA LYS A 220 20.21 10.29 6.40
C LYS A 220 21.58 10.37 7.08
N GLU A 221 22.47 11.24 6.61
CA GLU A 221 23.80 11.47 7.21
C GLU A 221 23.69 12.02 8.64
N ASP A 222 22.70 12.89 8.88
CA ASP A 222 22.38 13.42 10.21
C ASP A 222 21.69 12.39 11.14
N GLY A 223 21.47 11.17 10.64
CA GLY A 223 20.85 10.09 11.40
C GLY A 223 19.32 10.16 11.46
N GLU A 224 18.71 11.13 10.80
CA GLU A 224 17.30 11.42 10.79
C GLU A 224 16.55 10.71 9.64
N THR A 225 15.23 10.90 9.58
CA THR A 225 14.37 10.34 8.51
C THR A 225 13.28 11.32 8.12
N VAL A 226 12.67 11.14 6.94
CA VAL A 226 11.65 12.04 6.42
C VAL A 226 10.40 11.34 5.93
N GLY A 227 9.28 12.05 6.06
CA GLY A 227 8.00 11.71 5.47
C GLY A 227 7.73 12.51 4.19
N GLY A 228 6.49 12.43 3.71
CA GLY A 228 6.09 13.13 2.50
C GLY A 228 4.66 12.83 2.08
N ILE A 229 4.37 13.08 0.80
CA ILE A 229 3.05 12.89 0.22
C ILE A 229 3.17 12.05 -1.04
N ILE A 230 2.34 11.00 -1.12
CA ILE A 230 2.16 10.19 -2.32
C ILE A 230 0.79 10.54 -2.91
N GLU A 231 0.73 10.74 -4.22
CA GLU A 231 -0.51 10.82 -4.97
C GLU A 231 -0.75 9.50 -5.70
N CYS A 232 -2.01 9.08 -5.78
CA CYS A 232 -2.45 7.91 -6.53
C CYS A 232 -3.51 8.33 -7.54
N ILE A 233 -3.37 7.81 -8.76
CA ILE A 233 -4.35 7.92 -9.84
C ILE A 233 -4.81 6.51 -10.20
N ALA A 234 -6.12 6.29 -10.18
CA ALA A 234 -6.73 5.16 -10.87
C ALA A 234 -7.42 5.66 -12.14
N HIS A 235 -6.96 5.18 -13.28
CA HIS A 235 -7.39 5.57 -14.63
C HIS A 235 -8.22 4.45 -15.27
N GLY A 236 -9.21 4.83 -16.09
CA GLY A 236 -10.11 3.88 -16.76
C GLY A 236 -11.20 3.28 -15.86
N VAL A 237 -11.39 3.79 -14.65
CA VAL A 237 -12.38 3.26 -13.70
C VAL A 237 -13.80 3.59 -14.18
N PRO A 238 -14.70 2.59 -14.30
CA PRO A 238 -16.08 2.85 -14.72
C PRO A 238 -16.86 3.66 -13.70
N ALA A 239 -17.87 4.39 -14.15
CA ALA A 239 -18.82 5.04 -13.26
C ALA A 239 -19.72 4.01 -12.55
N GLY A 240 -20.30 4.40 -11.42
CA GLY A 240 -21.27 3.57 -10.71
C GLY A 240 -20.70 2.58 -9.68
N LEU A 241 -19.40 2.62 -9.41
CA LEU A 241 -18.77 1.78 -8.37
C LEU A 241 -18.84 2.45 -7.00
N GLY A 242 -19.20 1.67 -5.97
CA GLY A 242 -19.32 2.11 -4.58
C GLY A 242 -20.77 2.17 -4.08
N GLU A 243 -20.95 2.31 -2.77
CA GLU A 243 -22.27 2.36 -2.13
C GLU A 243 -22.59 3.76 -1.58
N PRO A 244 -23.87 4.16 -1.46
CA PRO A 244 -24.22 5.52 -1.07
C PRO A 244 -24.08 5.84 0.43
N VAL A 245 -23.91 4.83 1.31
CA VAL A 245 -23.95 5.03 2.77
C VAL A 245 -22.65 4.62 3.47
N PHE A 246 -22.47 3.32 3.77
CA PHE A 246 -21.35 2.84 4.59
C PHE A 246 -20.13 2.40 3.76
N ASP A 247 -20.37 1.90 2.55
CA ASP A 247 -19.31 1.38 1.68
C ASP A 247 -19.07 2.27 0.47
N LYS A 248 -19.14 3.59 0.72
CA LYS A 248 -18.71 4.60 -0.25
C LYS A 248 -17.30 4.28 -0.73
N ILE A 249 -17.04 4.41 -2.02
CA ILE A 249 -15.74 3.97 -2.55
C ILE A 249 -14.58 4.75 -1.94
N ASN A 250 -14.75 6.06 -1.66
CA ASN A 250 -13.77 6.84 -0.92
C ASN A 250 -13.59 6.36 0.54
N ALA A 251 -14.64 5.85 1.19
CA ALA A 251 -14.52 5.26 2.52
C ALA A 251 -13.76 3.94 2.50
N MET A 252 -14.01 3.09 1.49
CA MET A 252 -13.30 1.82 1.31
C MET A 252 -11.84 2.03 0.91
N LEU A 253 -11.55 3.00 0.04
CA LEU A 253 -10.19 3.46 -0.25
C LEU A 253 -9.53 4.00 1.01
N ALA A 254 -10.19 4.88 1.76
CA ALA A 254 -9.64 5.39 3.02
C ALA A 254 -9.34 4.27 4.02
N HIS A 255 -10.22 3.27 4.16
CA HIS A 255 -9.96 2.10 5.01
C HIS A 255 -8.74 1.30 4.54
N GLY A 256 -8.68 0.95 3.25
CA GLY A 256 -7.56 0.21 2.68
C GLY A 256 -6.23 0.95 2.82
N ILE A 257 -6.22 2.24 2.50
CA ILE A 257 -5.03 3.08 2.50
C ILE A 257 -4.58 3.48 3.90
N CYS A 258 -5.49 3.92 4.79
CA CYS A 258 -5.13 4.27 6.16
C CYS A 258 -4.76 3.05 7.02
N SER A 259 -5.09 1.83 6.58
CA SER A 259 -4.60 0.60 7.22
C SER A 259 -3.13 0.29 6.90
N ILE A 260 -2.51 1.01 5.97
CA ILE A 260 -1.08 0.89 5.65
C ILE A 260 -0.28 1.59 6.75
N GLY A 261 0.76 0.92 7.26
CA GLY A 261 1.67 1.51 8.23
C GLY A 261 2.25 2.85 7.76
N ALA A 262 2.42 3.79 8.69
CA ALA A 262 2.91 5.15 8.45
C ALA A 262 1.99 6.12 7.68
N ILE A 263 0.85 5.69 7.15
CA ILE A 263 -0.17 6.63 6.64
C ILE A 263 -0.83 7.36 7.81
N LYS A 264 -0.93 8.69 7.72
CA LYS A 264 -1.53 9.56 8.74
C LYS A 264 -2.73 10.36 8.25
N GLY A 265 -2.97 10.39 6.94
CA GLY A 265 -4.11 11.08 6.36
C GLY A 265 -4.28 10.72 4.89
N ILE A 266 -5.51 10.89 4.41
CA ILE A 266 -5.90 10.73 3.01
C ILE A 266 -6.83 11.88 2.63
N GLU A 267 -6.70 12.39 1.41
CA GLU A 267 -7.59 13.38 0.83
C GLU A 267 -7.90 13.04 -0.63
N PHE A 268 -9.10 13.38 -1.12
CA PHE A 268 -9.57 13.04 -2.48
C PHE A 268 -9.76 14.30 -3.32
N GLY A 269 -9.39 14.25 -4.60
CA GLY A 269 -9.53 15.37 -5.54
C GLY A 269 -8.82 16.63 -5.08
N ALA A 270 -9.56 17.74 -4.93
CA ALA A 270 -9.07 18.99 -4.35
C ALA A 270 -8.70 18.86 -2.84
N GLY A 271 -9.14 17.79 -2.19
CA GLY A 271 -8.74 17.44 -0.83
C GLY A 271 -9.17 18.50 0.19
N PHE A 272 -8.29 18.85 1.14
CA PHE A 272 -8.61 19.86 2.15
C PHE A 272 -8.83 21.26 1.57
N LYS A 273 -8.38 21.53 0.33
CA LYS A 273 -8.60 22.83 -0.35
C LYS A 273 -10.08 23.15 -0.56
N VAL A 274 -10.97 22.14 -0.56
CA VAL A 274 -12.41 22.38 -0.69
C VAL A 274 -12.97 23.24 0.45
N ALA A 275 -12.30 23.29 1.61
CA ALA A 275 -12.69 24.15 2.73
C ALA A 275 -12.57 25.65 2.41
N ASP A 276 -11.74 26.00 1.44
CA ASP A 276 -11.49 27.39 1.01
C ASP A 276 -12.32 27.78 -0.23
N MET A 277 -13.16 26.87 -0.74
CA MET A 277 -13.93 27.06 -1.96
C MET A 277 -15.39 27.42 -1.66
N VAL A 278 -15.97 28.30 -2.48
CA VAL A 278 -17.44 28.39 -2.54
C VAL A 278 -18.00 27.25 -3.40
N GLY A 279 -19.28 26.91 -3.22
CA GLY A 279 -19.90 25.78 -3.91
C GLY A 279 -19.74 25.83 -5.44
N SER A 280 -19.84 27.00 -6.06
CA SER A 280 -19.66 27.16 -7.52
C SER A 280 -18.23 26.93 -8.01
N GLN A 281 -17.22 27.04 -7.12
CA GLN A 281 -15.83 26.71 -7.43
C GLN A 281 -15.52 25.24 -7.20
N SER A 282 -16.15 24.63 -6.19
CA SER A 282 -15.97 23.22 -5.83
C SER A 282 -16.69 22.27 -6.78
N ASN A 283 -17.88 22.66 -7.24
CA ASN A 283 -18.72 21.82 -8.10
C ASN A 283 -18.06 21.60 -9.46
N ASP A 284 -17.93 20.34 -9.86
CA ASP A 284 -17.48 19.96 -11.19
C ASP A 284 -18.66 19.99 -12.19
N PRO A 285 -18.66 20.86 -13.22
CA PRO A 285 -19.76 20.92 -14.18
C PRO A 285 -19.76 19.72 -15.13
N ALA A 286 -20.88 19.02 -15.22
CA ALA A 286 -21.05 17.89 -16.13
C ALA A 286 -21.26 18.32 -17.59
N TYR A 287 -20.87 17.47 -18.53
CA TYR A 287 -21.15 17.59 -19.96
C TYR A 287 -21.22 16.20 -20.60
N VAL A 288 -21.83 16.10 -21.78
CA VAL A 288 -21.77 14.87 -22.58
C VAL A 288 -20.52 14.95 -23.46
N ASP A 289 -19.61 14.00 -23.30
CA ASP A 289 -18.43 13.91 -24.15
C ASP A 289 -18.83 13.43 -25.55
N PRO A 290 -18.59 14.21 -26.63
CA PRO A 290 -19.05 13.85 -27.97
C PRO A 290 -18.29 12.65 -28.56
N GLY A 291 -17.10 12.33 -28.04
CA GLY A 291 -16.29 11.20 -28.52
C GLY A 291 -16.77 9.85 -28.00
N THR A 292 -17.15 9.79 -26.73
CA THR A 292 -17.57 8.55 -26.03
C THR A 292 -19.07 8.45 -25.82
N GLY A 293 -19.78 9.58 -25.79
CA GLY A 293 -21.18 9.66 -25.38
C GLY A 293 -21.39 9.62 -23.86
N HIS A 294 -20.32 9.49 -23.07
CA HIS A 294 -20.40 9.43 -21.61
C HIS A 294 -20.65 10.81 -21.00
N VAL A 295 -21.28 10.85 -19.83
CA VAL A 295 -21.30 12.03 -18.96
C VAL A 295 -19.95 12.16 -18.29
N ARG A 296 -19.26 13.27 -18.59
CA ARG A 296 -17.93 13.64 -18.08
C ARG A 296 -18.01 14.98 -17.35
N PHE A 297 -16.92 15.36 -16.70
CA PHE A 297 -16.86 16.57 -15.89
C PHE A 297 -15.74 17.51 -16.38
N LYS A 298 -16.01 18.82 -16.40
CA LYS A 298 -15.05 19.83 -16.91
C LYS A 298 -13.82 20.01 -16.02
N THR A 299 -13.96 19.66 -14.74
CA THR A 299 -12.94 19.66 -13.71
C THR A 299 -13.07 18.37 -12.90
N ASN A 300 -12.09 18.07 -12.06
CA ASN A 300 -12.10 16.87 -11.22
C ASN A 300 -11.74 17.21 -9.75
N HIS A 301 -12.39 18.24 -9.20
CA HIS A 301 -12.24 18.61 -7.79
C HIS A 301 -12.78 17.54 -6.84
N ALA A 302 -13.77 16.76 -7.28
CA ALA A 302 -14.27 15.59 -6.56
C ALA A 302 -13.29 14.40 -6.53
N GLY A 303 -12.30 14.36 -7.43
CA GLY A 303 -11.35 13.25 -7.53
C GLY A 303 -11.99 11.95 -7.98
N GLY A 304 -12.92 12.02 -8.94
CA GLY A 304 -13.58 10.90 -9.59
C GLY A 304 -14.70 10.26 -8.78
N ILE A 305 -15.08 10.86 -7.64
CA ILE A 305 -16.03 10.27 -6.69
C ILE A 305 -17.05 11.33 -6.24
N LEU A 306 -18.33 11.10 -6.55
CA LEU A 306 -19.45 11.93 -6.08
C LEU A 306 -20.47 11.08 -5.33
N GLY A 307 -20.89 11.54 -4.16
CA GLY A 307 -21.83 10.76 -3.32
C GLY A 307 -21.28 9.43 -2.80
N GLY A 308 -19.99 9.15 -2.99
CA GLY A 308 -19.37 7.85 -2.71
C GLY A 308 -19.38 6.88 -3.88
N ILE A 309 -19.74 7.35 -5.07
CA ILE A 309 -19.86 6.58 -6.31
C ILE A 309 -18.92 7.16 -7.38
N THR A 310 -18.28 6.31 -8.18
CA THR A 310 -17.37 6.74 -9.25
C THR A 310 -18.07 7.42 -10.42
N THR A 311 -17.37 8.34 -11.12
CA THR A 311 -17.96 9.27 -12.10
C THR A 311 -17.28 9.28 -13.48
N TRP A 312 -16.67 8.16 -13.92
CA TRP A 312 -15.80 8.04 -15.12
C TRP A 312 -14.51 8.85 -15.09
N GLU A 313 -14.45 9.93 -14.32
CA GLU A 313 -13.20 10.66 -14.09
C GLU A 313 -12.22 9.84 -13.26
N GLU A 314 -10.94 10.18 -13.42
CA GLU A 314 -9.86 9.53 -12.68
C GLU A 314 -10.10 9.63 -11.18
N ILE A 315 -9.99 8.50 -10.47
CA ILE A 315 -9.95 8.55 -9.02
C ILE A 315 -8.59 9.11 -8.62
N ARG A 316 -8.60 10.22 -7.90
CA ARG A 316 -7.39 10.91 -7.45
C ARG A 316 -7.41 11.13 -5.95
N PHE A 317 -6.37 10.66 -5.28
CA PHE A 317 -6.21 10.90 -3.85
C PHE A 317 -4.74 11.04 -3.47
N ARG A 318 -4.51 11.72 -2.34
CA ARG A 318 -3.18 11.95 -1.78
C ARG A 318 -3.10 11.39 -0.36
N CYS A 319 -1.93 10.90 0.01
CA CYS A 319 -1.68 10.26 1.30
C CYS A 319 -0.51 10.94 2.02
N ALA A 320 -0.73 11.33 3.27
CA ALA A 320 0.33 11.81 4.14
C ALA A 320 1.07 10.62 4.76
N VAL A 321 2.37 10.52 4.49
CA VAL A 321 3.27 9.48 4.99
C VAL A 321 4.16 10.11 6.07
N LYS A 322 4.12 9.59 7.30
CA LYS A 322 5.03 10.06 8.36
C LYS A 322 6.47 9.56 8.13
N PRO A 323 7.48 10.22 8.71
CA PRO A 323 8.86 9.70 8.71
C PRO A 323 8.98 8.28 9.27
N THR A 324 10.03 7.57 8.85
CA THR A 324 10.37 6.26 9.43
C THR A 324 10.62 6.41 10.94
N PRO A 325 9.87 5.75 11.83
CA PRO A 325 9.96 6.08 13.26
C PRO A 325 11.31 5.77 13.90
N THR A 326 12.05 4.78 13.38
CA THR A 326 13.40 4.50 13.87
C THR A 326 14.39 5.49 13.27
N VAL A 327 15.08 6.23 14.12
CA VAL A 327 16.17 7.18 13.79
C VAL A 327 17.46 6.78 14.52
N SER A 328 18.60 7.36 14.14
CA SER A 328 19.88 7.20 14.86
C SER A 328 20.04 8.21 16.00
N VAL A 329 19.22 9.25 16.03
CA VAL A 329 19.24 10.27 17.08
C VAL A 329 18.71 9.66 18.39
N PRO A 330 19.38 9.87 19.54
CA PRO A 330 18.88 9.42 20.84
C PRO A 330 17.49 10.01 21.14
N GLN A 331 16.57 9.19 21.64
CA GLN A 331 15.22 9.61 21.98
C GLN A 331 14.82 9.18 23.38
N GLU A 332 14.15 10.08 24.10
CA GLU A 332 13.54 9.77 25.39
C GLU A 332 12.40 8.76 25.20
N THR A 333 12.36 7.75 26.08
CA THR A 333 11.30 6.75 26.10
C THR A 333 11.17 6.11 27.48
N VAL A 334 10.36 5.06 27.59
CA VAL A 334 10.10 4.30 28.80
C VAL A 334 10.43 2.83 28.59
N ASN A 335 11.11 2.23 29.57
CA ASN A 335 11.17 0.79 29.73
C ASN A 335 9.92 0.33 30.49
N VAL A 336 9.03 -0.43 29.83
CA VAL A 336 7.72 -0.81 30.40
C VAL A 336 7.81 -1.92 31.43
N LYS A 337 8.92 -2.66 31.47
CA LYS A 337 9.13 -3.71 32.46
C LYS A 337 9.61 -3.12 33.78
N GLU A 338 10.53 -2.16 33.72
CA GLU A 338 11.07 -1.47 34.90
C GLU A 338 10.23 -0.26 35.33
N MET A 339 9.33 0.21 34.47
CA MET A 339 8.56 1.45 34.66
C MET A 339 9.46 2.67 34.91
N LYS A 340 10.50 2.82 34.08
CA LYS A 340 11.47 3.92 34.16
C LYS A 340 11.65 4.62 32.83
N ASN A 341 11.90 5.93 32.89
CA ASN A 341 12.35 6.71 31.75
C ASN A 341 13.78 6.30 31.38
N VAL A 342 14.03 6.10 30.09
CA VAL A 342 15.33 5.74 29.52
C VAL A 342 15.56 6.53 28.23
N VAL A 343 16.79 6.52 27.72
CA VAL A 343 17.10 7.06 26.40
C VAL A 343 17.43 5.89 25.49
N LEU A 344 16.64 5.74 24.42
CA LEU A 344 16.85 4.72 23.42
C LEU A 344 17.70 5.28 22.27
N SER A 345 18.72 4.53 21.87
CA SER A 345 19.56 4.81 20.69
C SER A 345 19.68 3.53 19.87
N PRO A 346 18.68 3.19 19.04
CA PRO A 346 18.57 1.87 18.44
C PRO A 346 19.56 1.74 17.27
N ILE A 347 20.50 0.81 17.39
CA ILE A 347 21.42 0.45 16.30
C ILE A 347 20.67 -0.48 15.34
N THR A 348 19.87 0.09 14.43
CA THR A 348 19.11 -0.73 13.48
C THR A 348 19.14 -0.19 12.05
N ARG A 349 19.03 -1.13 11.11
CA ARG A 349 18.85 -0.86 9.68
C ARG A 349 17.49 -0.16 9.48
N ARG A 350 17.47 0.99 8.80
CA ARG A 350 16.25 1.78 8.54
C ARG A 350 16.23 2.36 7.13
N ASP A 351 15.04 2.68 6.66
CA ASP A 351 14.86 3.48 5.47
C ASP A 351 14.86 4.97 5.86
N PRO A 352 15.66 5.84 5.22
CA PRO A 352 15.62 7.30 5.45
C PRO A 352 14.29 7.93 5.02
N SER A 353 13.56 7.28 4.12
CA SER A 353 12.18 7.65 3.74
C SER A 353 11.39 6.39 3.39
N LEU A 354 10.10 6.39 3.73
CA LEU A 354 9.19 5.29 3.34
C LEU A 354 8.54 5.50 1.97
N LEU A 355 8.71 6.67 1.34
CA LEU A 355 8.05 7.01 0.08
C LEU A 355 8.32 5.98 -1.05
N PRO A 356 9.58 5.54 -1.30
CA PRO A 356 9.87 4.57 -2.34
C PRO A 356 9.25 3.19 -2.09
N ARG A 357 8.88 2.90 -0.84
CA ARG A 357 8.36 1.59 -0.43
C ARG A 357 6.84 1.58 -0.25
N ILE A 358 6.20 2.73 0.00
CA ILE A 358 4.76 2.76 0.29
C ILE A 358 3.92 2.91 -0.98
N TYR A 359 4.41 3.56 -2.03
CA TYR A 359 3.60 3.75 -3.25
C TYR A 359 3.10 2.43 -3.89
N PRO A 360 3.86 1.31 -3.94
CA PRO A 360 3.35 0.06 -4.49
C PRO A 360 2.26 -0.56 -3.61
N VAL A 361 2.30 -0.30 -2.30
CA VAL A 361 1.30 -0.79 -1.36
C VAL A 361 -0.01 -0.01 -1.51
N ILE A 362 0.09 1.31 -1.76
CA ILE A 362 -1.05 2.16 -2.10
C ILE A 362 -1.71 1.67 -3.39
N GLU A 363 -0.92 1.45 -4.45
CA GLU A 363 -1.43 0.89 -5.71
C GLU A 363 -2.15 -0.45 -5.48
N ALA A 364 -1.51 -1.36 -4.74
CA ALA A 364 -2.06 -2.69 -4.45
C ALA A 364 -3.41 -2.62 -3.72
N MET A 365 -3.50 -1.83 -2.65
CA MET A 365 -4.73 -1.69 -1.88
C MET A 365 -5.83 -0.99 -2.67
N THR A 366 -5.50 0.00 -3.51
CA THR A 366 -6.46 0.61 -4.43
C THR A 366 -7.01 -0.42 -5.40
N ARG A 367 -6.16 -1.24 -6.03
CA ARG A 367 -6.59 -2.30 -6.94
C ARG A 367 -7.53 -3.29 -6.26
N CYS A 368 -7.22 -3.72 -5.03
CA CYS A 368 -8.09 -4.60 -4.25
C CYS A 368 -9.49 -3.97 -4.01
N VAL A 369 -9.54 -2.68 -3.64
CA VAL A 369 -10.81 -1.96 -3.43
C VAL A 369 -11.61 -1.87 -4.72
N LEU A 370 -10.96 -1.49 -5.83
CA LEU A 370 -11.64 -1.32 -7.11
C LEU A 370 -12.21 -2.63 -7.62
N LEU A 371 -11.44 -3.72 -7.57
CA LEU A 371 -11.90 -5.03 -8.03
C LEU A 371 -13.06 -5.56 -7.18
N ASP A 372 -12.99 -5.40 -5.85
CA ASP A 372 -14.09 -5.77 -4.96
C ASP A 372 -15.36 -4.95 -5.25
N ALA A 373 -15.22 -3.64 -5.50
CA ALA A 373 -16.33 -2.77 -5.87
C ALA A 373 -16.96 -3.15 -7.21
N ILE A 374 -16.15 -3.52 -8.21
CA ILE A 374 -16.61 -4.02 -9.50
C ILE A 374 -17.45 -5.28 -9.31
N TYR A 375 -16.98 -6.25 -8.53
CA TYR A 375 -17.75 -7.48 -8.29
C TYR A 375 -19.10 -7.20 -7.64
N MET A 376 -19.15 -6.30 -6.66
CA MET A 376 -20.40 -5.91 -6.01
C MET A 376 -21.36 -5.24 -7.01
N ALA A 377 -20.87 -4.25 -7.76
CA ALA A 377 -21.67 -3.50 -8.71
C ALA A 377 -22.22 -4.39 -9.84
N GLU A 378 -21.37 -5.17 -10.49
CA GLU A 378 -21.75 -6.07 -11.59
C GLU A 378 -22.76 -7.14 -11.14
N ALA A 379 -22.54 -7.74 -9.95
CA ALA A 379 -23.50 -8.70 -9.39
C ALA A 379 -24.87 -8.03 -9.14
N TYR A 380 -24.86 -6.82 -8.56
CA TYR A 380 -26.10 -6.07 -8.30
C TYR A 380 -26.83 -5.68 -9.58
N TRP A 381 -26.11 -5.13 -10.57
CA TRP A 381 -26.66 -4.75 -11.88
C TRP A 381 -27.26 -5.95 -12.61
N LYS A 382 -26.59 -7.11 -12.55
CA LYS A 382 -27.10 -8.33 -13.18
C LYS A 382 -28.42 -8.80 -12.57
N VAL A 383 -28.57 -8.72 -11.26
CA VAL A 383 -29.80 -9.13 -10.55
C VAL A 383 -30.91 -8.11 -10.75
N SER A 384 -30.59 -6.82 -10.68
CA SER A 384 -31.55 -5.73 -10.84
C SER A 384 -32.01 -5.52 -12.29
N LYS A 385 -31.29 -6.11 -13.27
CA LYS A 385 -31.57 -6.00 -14.71
C LYS A 385 -31.61 -4.54 -15.16
N ILE A 386 -30.64 -3.73 -14.71
CA ILE A 386 -30.49 -2.36 -15.18
C ILE A 386 -30.32 -2.38 -16.70
N ASP A 387 -31.04 -1.48 -17.37
CA ASP A 387 -30.93 -1.28 -18.81
C ASP A 387 -29.50 -0.85 -19.16
N GLU A 388 -28.85 -1.62 -20.04
CA GLU A 388 -27.45 -1.39 -20.44
C GLU A 388 -27.19 0.02 -20.95
N LYS A 389 -28.20 0.74 -21.45
CA LYS A 389 -28.03 2.12 -21.89
C LYS A 389 -27.55 3.02 -20.74
N TRP A 390 -27.96 2.75 -19.50
CA TRP A 390 -27.56 3.53 -18.33
C TRP A 390 -26.13 3.22 -17.87
N LEU A 391 -25.60 2.04 -18.20
CA LEU A 391 -24.21 1.66 -17.91
C LEU A 391 -23.21 2.25 -18.91
N LYS A 392 -23.72 2.73 -20.06
CA LYS A 392 -22.94 3.31 -21.18
C LYS A 392 -22.98 4.85 -21.23
N ILE A 393 -23.75 5.47 -20.34
CA ILE A 393 -23.81 6.94 -20.14
C ILE A 393 -22.82 7.29 -19.04
#